data_AF-A0A841PIQ0-F1
#
_entry.id   AF-A0A841PIQ0-F1
#
_cell.length_a   1.000
_cell.length_b   1.000
_cell.length_c   1.000
_cell.angle_alpha   90.00
_cell.angle_beta   90.00
_cell.angle_gamma   90.00
#
_symmetry.space_group_name_H-M   'P 1'
#
loop_
_entity.id
_entity.type
_entity.pdbx_description
1 polymer ?
#
loop_
_entity_poly.entity_id
_entity_poly.type
_entity_poly.pdbx_seq_one_letter_code
_entity_poly.pdbx_strand_id
1 'polypeptide(L)'
;MLIPQGAFEREELPDGTSTVVPGTFSFIDAGNLGFFDLVFAIPNGMVQAAPLILGGIWIGGLFAIIERTGLLDIVVQSIINVFRSKKMLVIPAIMIPIAAFFALTGALEMMLIIIPAVIPLMLKLGFDRFTGFATAMVGGIAGFTVALTAPATVGVAQSIAELPLYSGLSLRLMLIFIILSVGIWYVWRYARKVMRDPTSSYVYGDELDAEFLNHEQFRKTDWSTDFSGVWIRSDDVGASDTRVVFY
;
A
#
# COMPACT_ATOMS: atom_id res chain seq x y z
N MET A 1 13.28 15.84 30.65
CA MET A 1 11.81 15.96 30.48
C MET A 1 11.13 15.31 31.69
N LEU A 2 10.05 15.90 32.20
CA LEU A 2 9.35 15.54 33.45
C LEU A 2 8.49 14.26 33.33
N ILE A 3 9.02 13.20 32.72
CA ILE A 3 8.36 11.88 32.70
C ILE A 3 9.41 10.85 33.13
N PRO A 4 9.44 10.47 34.42
CA PRO A 4 10.35 9.44 34.89
C PRO A 4 9.96 8.09 34.27
N GLN A 5 10.92 7.38 33.70
CA GLN A 5 10.70 6.04 33.15
C GLN A 5 10.65 5.05 34.31
N GLY A 6 9.70 4.11 34.27
CA GLY A 6 9.56 3.07 35.26
C GLY A 6 9.59 1.69 34.63
N ALA A 7 10.24 0.75 35.29
CA ALA A 7 10.27 -0.65 34.92
C ALA A 7 9.68 -1.48 36.08
N PHE A 8 9.02 -2.57 35.72
CA PHE A 8 8.59 -3.57 36.70
C PHE A 8 9.58 -4.73 36.71
N GLU A 9 9.89 -5.23 37.91
CA GLU A 9 10.69 -6.43 38.09
C GLU A 9 9.89 -7.67 37.64
N ARG A 10 10.56 -8.57 36.91
CA ARG A 10 9.96 -9.80 36.35
C ARG A 10 10.61 -11.01 37.02
N GLU A 11 9.81 -11.93 37.54
CA GLU A 11 10.29 -13.23 38.07
C GLU A 11 9.92 -14.34 37.09
N GLU A 12 10.86 -15.26 36.82
CA GLU A 12 10.62 -16.46 36.02
C GLU A 12 9.84 -17.50 36.84
N LEU A 13 8.67 -17.91 36.35
CA LEU A 13 7.93 -19.05 36.88
C LEU A 13 8.59 -20.38 36.47
N PRO A 14 8.32 -21.48 37.19
CA PRO A 14 8.81 -22.82 36.84
C PRO A 14 8.38 -23.34 35.45
N ASP A 15 7.45 -22.66 34.77
CA ASP A 15 6.97 -23.00 33.43
C ASP A 15 7.69 -22.24 32.29
N GLY A 16 8.68 -21.39 32.62
CA GLY A 16 9.46 -20.62 31.67
C GLY A 16 8.81 -19.31 31.23
N THR A 17 7.69 -18.91 31.84
CA THR A 17 7.03 -17.62 31.63
C THR A 17 7.42 -16.67 32.76
N SER A 18 7.75 -15.44 32.45
CA SER A 18 8.05 -14.37 33.39
C SER A 18 6.78 -13.57 33.68
N THR A 19 6.52 -13.40 34.98
CA THR A 19 5.40 -12.59 35.45
C THR A 19 5.92 -11.29 36.04
N VAL A 20 5.17 -10.22 35.82
CA VAL A 20 5.45 -8.93 36.45
C VAL A 20 5.06 -9.04 37.92
N VAL A 21 6.02 -8.84 38.83
CA VAL A 21 5.74 -8.90 40.27
C VAL A 21 4.88 -7.67 40.65
N PRO A 22 3.66 -7.86 41.17
CA PRO A 22 2.81 -6.74 41.55
C PRO A 22 3.45 -5.94 42.69
N GLY A 23 3.72 -4.65 42.48
CA GLY A 23 4.25 -3.74 43.50
C GLY A 23 5.75 -3.40 43.40
N THR A 24 6.52 -4.02 42.50
CA THR A 24 7.95 -3.73 42.25
C THR A 24 8.16 -2.72 41.12
N PHE A 25 7.29 -1.71 41.04
CA PHE A 25 7.53 -0.58 40.15
C PHE A 25 8.73 0.21 40.66
N SER A 26 9.82 0.21 39.89
CA SER A 26 11.01 1.00 40.19
C SER A 26 11.18 2.06 39.10
N PHE A 27 11.42 3.30 39.52
CA PHE A 27 11.85 4.34 38.61
C PHE A 27 13.30 4.05 38.23
N ILE A 28 13.51 3.71 36.97
CA ILE A 28 14.84 3.54 36.40
C ILE A 28 15.37 4.91 36.01
N ASP A 29 16.65 5.16 36.29
CA ASP A 29 17.36 6.36 35.82
C ASP A 29 17.67 6.21 34.33
N ALA A 30 16.63 6.09 33.51
CA ALA A 30 16.75 6.21 32.08
C ALA A 30 17.04 7.68 31.79
N GLY A 31 18.24 7.96 31.26
CA GLY A 31 18.75 9.32 31.06
C GLY A 31 17.68 10.28 30.55
N ASN A 32 17.59 11.44 31.19
CA ASN A 32 16.68 12.50 30.79
C ASN A 32 16.85 12.80 29.29
N LEU A 33 15.78 12.64 28.50
CA LEU A 33 15.75 13.12 27.12
C LEU A 33 16.11 14.61 27.11
N GLY A 34 17.23 14.93 26.47
CA GLY A 34 17.73 16.29 26.34
C GLY A 34 16.89 17.09 25.36
N PHE A 35 16.94 18.43 25.44
CA PHE A 35 16.31 19.30 24.44
C PHE A 35 16.81 18.98 23.02
N PHE A 36 18.10 18.67 22.89
CA PHE A 36 18.69 18.26 21.61
C PHE A 36 18.16 16.91 21.12
N ASP A 37 17.85 15.94 21.99
CA ASP A 37 17.26 14.66 21.58
C ASP A 37 15.86 14.87 20.97
N LEU A 38 15.09 15.83 21.51
CA LEU A 38 13.80 16.23 20.94
C LEU A 38 13.97 16.86 19.55
N VAL A 39 14.95 17.75 19.38
CA VAL A 39 15.23 18.39 18.09
C VAL A 39 15.72 17.36 17.07
N PHE A 40 16.58 16.44 17.47
CA PHE A 40 17.10 15.36 16.62
C PHE A 40 16.07 14.24 16.37
N ALA A 41 14.99 14.13 17.16
CA ALA A 41 13.93 13.17 16.92
C ALA A 41 13.26 13.36 15.54
N ILE A 42 13.14 14.60 15.05
CA ILE A 42 12.53 14.89 13.74
C ILE A 42 13.41 14.39 12.58
N PRO A 43 14.69 14.80 12.43
CA PRO A 43 15.58 14.24 11.41
C PRO A 43 15.72 12.71 11.53
N ASN A 44 15.83 12.17 12.74
CA ASN A 44 15.93 10.72 12.94
C ASN A 44 14.67 9.99 12.48
N GLY A 45 13.48 10.57 12.71
CA GLY A 45 12.22 10.05 12.20
C GLY A 45 12.16 10.07 10.66
N MET A 46 12.68 11.13 10.02
CA MET A 46 12.76 11.20 8.56
C MET A 46 13.68 10.12 7.98
N VAL A 47 14.83 9.86 8.62
CA VAL A 47 15.75 8.78 8.21
C VAL A 47 15.08 7.40 8.37
N GLN A 48 14.30 7.19 9.44
CA GLN A 48 13.54 5.96 9.62
C GLN A 48 12.43 5.77 8.58
N ALA A 49 11.80 6.87 8.12
CA ALA A 49 10.77 6.83 7.08
C ALA A 49 11.34 6.73 5.65
N ALA A 50 12.62 7.02 5.45
CA ALA A 50 13.26 7.06 4.13
C ALA A 50 13.07 5.77 3.29
N PRO A 51 13.21 4.54 3.85
CA PRO A 51 12.99 3.31 3.09
C PRO A 51 11.56 3.19 2.53
N LEU A 52 10.56 3.70 3.25
CA LEU A 52 9.16 3.65 2.83
C LEU A 52 8.90 4.63 1.67
N ILE A 53 9.41 5.85 1.80
CA ILE A 53 9.28 6.90 0.78
C ILE A 53 9.99 6.47 -0.50
N LEU A 54 11.25 6.03 -0.38
CA LEU A 54 12.01 5.52 -1.51
C LEU A 54 11.30 4.32 -2.13
N GLY A 55 10.89 3.33 -1.33
CA GLY A 55 10.15 2.16 -1.80
C GLY A 55 8.91 2.52 -2.63
N GLY A 56 8.12 3.51 -2.18
CA GLY A 56 6.99 4.05 -2.94
C GLY A 56 7.39 4.63 -4.29
N ILE A 57 8.47 5.42 -4.33
CA ILE A 57 9.01 5.98 -5.59
C ILE A 57 9.49 4.88 -6.53
N TRP A 58 10.22 3.87 -6.03
CA TRP A 58 10.71 2.76 -6.84
C TRP A 58 9.57 1.96 -7.48
N ILE A 59 8.50 1.67 -6.74
CA ILE A 59 7.35 0.93 -7.27
C ILE A 59 6.54 1.80 -8.23
N GLY A 60 6.35 3.10 -7.93
CA GLY A 60 5.73 4.04 -8.88
C GLY A 60 6.50 4.14 -10.20
N GLY A 61 7.84 4.21 -10.13
CA GLY A 61 8.72 4.18 -11.29
C GLY A 61 8.65 2.85 -12.06
N LEU A 62 8.67 1.72 -11.37
CA LEU A 62 8.49 0.40 -11.97
C LEU A 62 7.14 0.29 -12.68
N PHE A 63 6.07 0.78 -12.05
CA PHE A 63 4.73 0.78 -12.63
C PHE A 63 4.68 1.63 -13.90
N ALA A 64 5.31 2.81 -13.89
CA ALA A 64 5.42 3.64 -15.10
C ALA A 64 6.14 2.91 -16.24
N ILE A 65 7.20 2.15 -15.95
CA ILE A 65 7.91 1.33 -16.96
C ILE A 65 7.02 0.19 -17.48
N ILE A 66 6.33 -0.53 -16.58
CA ILE A 66 5.40 -1.63 -16.94
C ILE A 66 4.28 -1.12 -17.85
N GLU A 67 3.76 0.07 -17.57
CA GLU A 67 2.74 0.69 -18.40
C GLU A 67 3.31 1.14 -19.75
N ARG A 68 4.52 1.73 -19.80
CA ARG A 68 5.17 2.12 -21.08
C ARG A 68 5.50 0.93 -21.98
N THR A 69 5.82 -0.21 -21.38
CA THR A 69 6.12 -1.45 -22.13
C THR A 69 4.87 -2.16 -22.64
N GLY A 70 3.66 -1.69 -22.28
CA GLY A 70 2.39 -2.34 -22.65
C GLY A 70 2.16 -3.67 -21.93
N LEU A 71 2.98 -4.00 -20.92
CA LEU A 71 2.88 -5.25 -20.19
C LEU A 71 1.56 -5.36 -19.42
N LEU A 72 0.98 -4.24 -18.99
CA LEU A 72 -0.37 -4.21 -18.42
C LEU A 72 -1.41 -4.79 -19.37
N ASP A 73 -1.37 -4.46 -20.66
CA ASP A 73 -2.36 -4.94 -21.62
C ASP A 73 -2.22 -6.45 -21.86
N ILE A 74 -0.98 -6.97 -21.81
CA ILE A 74 -0.70 -8.41 -21.89
C ILE A 74 -1.23 -9.14 -20.63
N VAL A 75 -0.96 -8.59 -19.44
CA VAL A 75 -1.43 -9.15 -18.17
C VAL A 75 -2.95 -9.15 -18.12
N VAL A 76 -3.59 -8.05 -18.51
CA VAL A 76 -5.05 -7.95 -18.61
C VAL A 76 -5.60 -8.97 -19.58
N GLN A 77 -5.04 -9.10 -20.79
CA GLN A 77 -5.48 -10.10 -21.76
C GLN A 77 -5.30 -11.53 -21.24
N SER A 78 -4.20 -11.81 -20.53
CA SER A 78 -3.95 -13.10 -19.89
C SER A 78 -5.03 -13.39 -18.83
N ILE A 79 -5.32 -12.44 -17.96
CA ILE A 79 -6.38 -12.56 -16.94
C ILE A 79 -7.75 -12.72 -17.62
N ILE A 80 -8.08 -11.93 -18.62
CA ILE A 80 -9.35 -12.07 -19.37
C ILE A 80 -9.44 -13.44 -20.03
N ASN A 81 -8.36 -13.99 -20.57
CA ASN A 81 -8.34 -15.31 -21.18
C ASN A 81 -8.52 -16.43 -20.16
N VAL A 82 -7.87 -16.32 -19.00
CA VAL A 82 -8.00 -17.28 -17.88
C VAL A 82 -9.41 -17.21 -17.26
N PHE A 83 -9.97 -16.01 -17.15
CA PHE A 83 -11.27 -15.75 -16.51
C PHE A 83 -12.41 -15.49 -17.51
N ARG A 84 -12.25 -15.92 -18.77
CA ARG A 84 -13.14 -15.60 -19.90
C ARG A 84 -14.61 -15.95 -19.65
N SER A 85 -14.86 -16.99 -18.86
CA SER A 85 -16.22 -17.44 -18.49
C SER A 85 -16.74 -16.86 -17.16
N LYS A 86 -15.87 -16.29 -16.32
CA LYS A 86 -16.20 -15.84 -14.95
C LYS A 86 -15.41 -14.60 -14.54
N LYS A 87 -15.66 -13.45 -15.19
CA LYS A 87 -15.05 -12.14 -14.89
C LYS A 87 -15.02 -11.80 -13.39
N MET A 88 -16.03 -12.25 -12.64
CA MET A 88 -16.13 -12.06 -11.19
C MET A 88 -15.09 -12.79 -10.33
N LEU A 89 -14.47 -13.85 -10.83
CA LEU A 89 -13.43 -14.57 -10.08
C LEU A 89 -12.10 -13.81 -10.03
N VAL A 90 -11.98 -12.69 -10.75
CA VAL A 90 -10.81 -11.84 -10.69
C VAL A 90 -10.66 -11.18 -9.31
N ILE A 91 -11.78 -10.84 -8.65
CA ILE A 91 -11.77 -10.24 -7.29
C ILE A 91 -11.08 -11.16 -6.28
N PRO A 92 -11.50 -12.43 -6.06
CA PRO A 92 -10.79 -13.31 -5.15
C PRO A 92 -9.37 -13.64 -5.63
N ALA A 93 -9.13 -13.73 -6.95
CA ALA A 93 -7.80 -14.00 -7.49
C ALA A 93 -6.77 -12.91 -7.18
N ILE A 94 -7.20 -11.65 -7.06
CA ILE A 94 -6.33 -10.52 -6.66
C ILE A 94 -6.31 -10.37 -5.14
N MET A 95 -7.46 -10.53 -4.47
CA MET A 95 -7.61 -10.28 -3.04
C MET A 95 -6.87 -11.32 -2.17
N ILE A 96 -6.83 -12.59 -2.59
CA ILE A 96 -6.14 -13.66 -1.83
C ILE A 96 -4.63 -13.45 -1.79
N PRO A 97 -3.90 -13.24 -2.91
CA PRO A 97 -2.46 -12.95 -2.87
C PRO A 97 -2.13 -11.69 -2.06
N ILE A 98 -2.94 -10.64 -2.18
CA ILE A 98 -2.76 -9.42 -1.38
C ILE A 98 -2.92 -9.73 0.11
N ALA A 99 -4.00 -10.40 0.50
CA ALA A 99 -4.23 -10.76 1.90
C ALA A 99 -3.11 -11.65 2.46
N ALA A 100 -2.62 -12.62 1.68
CA ALA A 100 -1.49 -13.46 2.06
C ALA A 100 -0.21 -12.63 2.26
N PHE A 101 0.09 -11.71 1.33
CA PHE A 101 1.24 -10.82 1.45
C PHE A 101 1.21 -10.01 2.74
N PHE A 102 0.08 -9.33 3.04
CA PHE A 102 -0.06 -8.54 4.26
C PHE A 102 -0.12 -9.38 5.54
N ALA A 103 -0.69 -10.58 5.48
CA ALA A 103 -0.72 -11.49 6.62
C ALA A 103 0.68 -12.01 6.99
N LEU A 104 1.58 -12.13 6.00
CA LEU A 104 2.95 -12.59 6.21
C LEU A 104 3.89 -11.47 6.64
N THR A 105 3.85 -10.33 5.94
CA THR A 105 4.77 -9.22 6.19
C THR A 105 4.31 -8.32 7.34
N GLY A 106 3.00 -8.11 7.49
CA GLY A 106 2.46 -7.13 8.43
C GLY A 106 2.78 -5.68 8.07
N ALA A 107 3.23 -5.40 6.84
CA ALA A 107 3.65 -4.06 6.42
C ALA A 107 2.46 -3.27 5.85
N LEU A 108 1.57 -2.77 6.72
CA LEU A 108 0.39 -1.98 6.34
C LEU A 108 0.78 -0.77 5.45
N GLU A 109 1.95 -0.19 5.66
CA GLU A 109 2.42 0.99 4.93
C GLU A 109 2.58 0.75 3.43
N MET A 110 2.81 -0.50 3.00
CA MET A 110 2.90 -0.85 1.57
C MET A 110 1.54 -0.76 0.84
N MET A 111 0.45 -0.64 1.59
CA MET A 111 -0.91 -0.55 1.06
C MET A 111 -1.12 0.70 0.22
N LEU A 112 -0.51 1.82 0.62
CA LEU A 112 -0.55 3.08 -0.13
C LEU A 112 0.03 2.93 -1.55
N ILE A 113 0.91 1.94 -1.74
CA ILE A 113 1.57 1.68 -3.01
C ILE A 113 0.79 0.66 -3.85
N ILE A 114 0.17 -0.34 -3.21
CA ILE A 114 -0.59 -1.39 -3.92
C ILE A 114 -1.90 -0.86 -4.52
N ILE A 115 -2.59 0.05 -3.82
CA ILE A 115 -3.87 0.62 -4.29
C ILE A 115 -3.76 1.25 -5.69
N PRO A 116 -2.85 2.21 -5.96
CA PRO A 116 -2.73 2.83 -7.28
C PRO A 116 -2.25 1.87 -8.37
N ALA A 117 -1.65 0.73 -8.03
CA ALA A 117 -1.30 -0.31 -9.00
C ALA A 117 -2.50 -1.20 -9.37
N VAL A 118 -3.38 -1.49 -8.40
CA VAL A 118 -4.55 -2.38 -8.60
C VAL A 118 -5.71 -1.67 -9.31
N ILE A 119 -5.91 -0.38 -9.05
CA ILE A 119 -6.98 0.42 -9.68
C ILE A 119 -6.96 0.36 -11.23
N PRO A 120 -5.86 0.72 -11.92
CA PRO A 120 -5.82 0.69 -13.39
C PRO A 120 -5.97 -0.73 -13.95
N LEU A 121 -5.45 -1.74 -13.26
CA LEU A 121 -5.66 -3.14 -13.63
C LEU A 121 -7.16 -3.50 -13.61
N MET A 122 -7.88 -3.10 -12.55
CA MET A 122 -9.30 -3.38 -12.38
C MET A 122 -10.17 -2.58 -13.36
N LEU A 123 -9.79 -1.34 -13.66
CA LEU A 123 -10.41 -0.53 -14.72
C LEU A 123 -10.31 -1.20 -16.09
N LYS A 124 -9.12 -1.68 -16.48
CA LYS A 124 -8.91 -2.39 -17.76
C LYS A 124 -9.69 -3.70 -17.88
N LEU A 125 -10.06 -4.30 -16.74
CA LEU A 125 -10.91 -5.49 -16.69
C LEU A 125 -12.41 -5.17 -16.82
N GLY A 126 -12.78 -3.89 -16.85
CA GLY A 126 -14.16 -3.41 -16.94
C GLY A 126 -14.85 -3.28 -15.59
N PHE A 127 -14.10 -3.19 -14.49
CA PHE A 127 -14.62 -2.80 -13.19
C PHE A 127 -14.45 -1.29 -12.96
N ASP A 128 -15.17 -0.76 -12.00
CA ASP A 128 -15.08 0.63 -11.54
C ASP A 128 -13.87 0.83 -10.59
N ARG A 129 -13.25 2.02 -10.58
CA ARG A 129 -12.18 2.43 -9.65
C ARG A 129 -12.49 2.07 -8.20
N PHE A 130 -13.72 2.26 -7.73
CA PHE A 130 -14.09 1.91 -6.36
C PHE A 130 -13.99 0.42 -6.09
N THR A 131 -14.31 -0.42 -7.09
CA THR A 131 -14.14 -1.87 -6.96
C THR A 131 -12.66 -2.23 -6.84
N GLY A 132 -11.79 -1.59 -7.62
CA GLY A 132 -10.34 -1.80 -7.52
C GLY A 132 -9.77 -1.35 -6.17
N PHE A 133 -10.17 -0.17 -5.72
CA PHE A 133 -9.83 0.34 -4.40
C PHE A 133 -10.31 -0.59 -3.28
N ALA A 134 -11.58 -1.00 -3.30
CA ALA A 134 -12.15 -1.89 -2.29
C ALA A 134 -11.49 -3.28 -2.29
N THR A 135 -11.12 -3.81 -3.47
CA THR A 135 -10.43 -5.10 -3.58
C THR A 135 -9.05 -5.05 -2.92
N ALA A 136 -8.26 -4.01 -3.23
CA ALA A 136 -6.96 -3.80 -2.59
C ALA A 136 -7.11 -3.51 -1.10
N MET A 137 -8.07 -2.65 -0.72
CA MET A 137 -8.26 -2.22 0.65
C MET A 137 -8.69 -3.36 1.56
N VAL A 138 -9.80 -4.00 1.22
CA VAL A 138 -10.40 -5.05 2.05
C VAL A 138 -9.47 -6.27 2.09
N GLY A 139 -8.81 -6.61 0.97
CA GLY A 139 -7.81 -7.68 0.94
C GLY A 139 -6.63 -7.42 1.87
N GLY A 140 -6.03 -6.23 1.76
CA GLY A 140 -4.87 -5.85 2.57
C GLY A 140 -5.20 -5.77 4.06
N ILE A 141 -6.28 -5.07 4.43
CA ILE A 141 -6.70 -4.95 5.84
C ILE A 141 -7.11 -6.29 6.42
N ALA A 142 -7.83 -7.13 5.68
CA ALA A 142 -8.21 -8.46 6.15
C ALA A 142 -6.97 -9.32 6.48
N GLY A 143 -5.95 -9.29 5.62
CA GLY A 143 -4.69 -9.98 5.84
C GLY A 143 -3.91 -9.43 7.04
N PHE A 144 -3.79 -8.10 7.11
CA PHE A 144 -3.06 -7.41 8.18
C PHE A 144 -3.71 -7.60 9.56
N THR A 145 -5.05 -7.55 9.65
CA THR A 145 -5.78 -7.65 10.92
C THR A 145 -5.53 -8.98 11.63
N VAL A 146 -5.42 -10.07 10.86
CA VAL A 146 -5.22 -11.41 11.43
C VAL A 146 -3.75 -11.74 11.63
N ALA A 147 -2.87 -11.24 10.75
CA ALA A 147 -1.41 -11.35 10.83
C ALA A 147 -0.91 -12.76 11.22
N LEU A 148 -0.53 -13.57 10.24
CA LEU A 148 -0.01 -14.92 10.45
C LEU A 148 1.38 -14.89 11.10
N THR A 149 2.30 -14.15 10.48
CA THR A 149 3.72 -14.16 10.86
C THR A 149 4.31 -12.78 11.09
N ALA A 150 3.50 -11.71 10.98
CA ALA A 150 3.95 -10.33 11.05
C ALA A 150 4.88 -10.06 12.28
N PRO A 151 6.21 -10.01 12.10
CA PRO A 151 7.13 -10.02 13.22
C PRO A 151 7.06 -8.73 14.03
N ALA A 152 6.79 -7.61 13.35
CA ALA A 152 6.66 -6.30 13.97
C ALA A 152 5.46 -6.18 14.92
N THR A 153 4.36 -6.89 14.65
CA THR A 153 3.14 -6.80 15.46
C THR A 153 2.98 -8.01 16.35
N VAL A 154 2.82 -9.18 15.73
CA VAL A 154 2.60 -10.45 16.41
C VAL A 154 3.84 -10.90 17.15
N GLY A 155 5.00 -10.80 16.50
CA GLY A 155 6.26 -11.26 17.10
C GLY A 155 6.59 -10.46 18.38
N VAL A 156 6.43 -9.14 18.32
CA VAL A 156 6.60 -8.25 19.48
C VAL A 156 5.55 -8.50 20.56
N ALA A 157 4.28 -8.69 20.19
CA ALA A 157 3.23 -8.99 21.18
C ALA A 157 3.47 -10.34 21.87
N GLN A 158 3.93 -11.37 21.13
CA GLN A 158 4.23 -12.69 21.68
C GLN A 158 5.49 -12.68 22.54
N SER A 159 6.51 -11.89 22.20
CA SER A 159 7.69 -11.74 23.05
C SER A 159 7.38 -11.00 24.36
N ILE A 160 6.47 -10.02 24.33
CA ILE A 160 6.01 -9.34 25.54
C ILE A 160 5.14 -10.27 26.42
N ALA A 161 4.32 -11.11 25.78
CA ALA A 161 3.45 -12.07 26.46
C ALA A 161 4.14 -13.40 26.80
N GLU A 162 5.41 -13.56 26.42
CA GLU A 162 6.25 -14.73 26.66
C GLU A 162 5.64 -16.06 26.20
N LEU A 163 4.85 -15.96 25.12
CA LEU A 163 4.28 -17.12 24.44
C LEU A 163 5.25 -17.61 23.36
N PRO A 164 5.26 -18.93 23.06
CA PRO A 164 6.00 -19.45 21.93
C PRO A 164 5.62 -18.72 20.64
N LEU A 165 6.63 -18.35 19.86
CA LEU A 165 6.43 -17.72 18.55
C LEU A 165 5.50 -18.60 17.70
N TYR A 166 4.52 -17.96 17.05
CA TYR A 166 3.48 -18.62 16.24
C TYR A 166 2.46 -19.46 17.03
N SER A 167 2.40 -19.34 18.36
CA SER A 167 1.29 -19.91 19.14
C SER A 167 -0.06 -19.38 18.63
N GLY A 168 -0.99 -20.30 18.32
CA GLY A 168 -2.33 -19.97 17.79
C GLY A 168 -2.42 -19.79 16.26
N LEU A 169 -1.41 -20.20 15.49
CA LEU A 169 -1.40 -20.05 14.02
C LEU A 169 -2.59 -20.73 13.32
N SER A 170 -3.07 -21.87 13.83
CA SER A 170 -4.26 -22.57 13.32
C SER A 170 -5.54 -21.74 13.47
N LEU A 171 -5.73 -21.11 14.63
CA LEU A 171 -6.86 -20.20 14.87
C LEU A 171 -6.80 -18.99 13.92
N ARG A 172 -5.61 -18.44 13.70
CA ARG A 172 -5.41 -17.32 12.78
C ARG A 172 -5.66 -17.71 11.32
N LEU A 173 -5.27 -18.90 10.90
CA LEU A 173 -5.61 -19.43 9.58
C LEU A 173 -7.14 -19.58 9.40
N MET A 174 -7.86 -19.95 10.46
CA MET A 174 -9.32 -19.99 10.40
C MET A 174 -9.93 -18.58 10.34
N LEU A 175 -9.44 -17.64 11.14
CA LEU A 175 -9.92 -16.26 11.16
C LEU A 175 -9.66 -15.52 9.85
N ILE A 176 -8.46 -15.67 9.26
CA ILE A 176 -8.15 -15.05 7.97
C ILE A 176 -9.07 -15.61 6.89
N PHE A 177 -9.36 -16.91 6.91
CA PHE A 177 -10.29 -17.52 5.97
C PHE A 177 -11.71 -16.94 6.10
N ILE A 178 -12.22 -16.76 7.33
CA ILE A 178 -13.55 -16.21 7.58
C ILE A 178 -13.62 -14.75 7.14
N ILE A 179 -12.70 -13.90 7.63
CA ILE A 179 -12.70 -12.46 7.35
C ILE A 179 -12.49 -12.21 5.85
N LEU A 180 -11.57 -12.93 5.22
CA LEU A 180 -11.32 -12.83 3.79
C LEU A 180 -12.52 -13.28 2.97
N SER A 181 -13.20 -14.37 3.37
CA SER A 181 -14.41 -14.84 2.69
C SER A 181 -15.55 -13.82 2.76
N VAL A 182 -15.77 -13.20 3.93
CA VAL A 182 -16.77 -12.13 4.10
C VAL A 182 -16.39 -10.90 3.27
N GLY A 183 -15.12 -10.51 3.28
CA GLY A 183 -14.61 -9.39 2.49
C GLY A 183 -14.78 -9.63 0.98
N ILE A 184 -14.39 -10.81 0.49
CA ILE A 184 -14.58 -11.21 -0.90
C ILE A 184 -16.07 -11.16 -1.25
N TRP A 185 -16.95 -11.71 -0.41
CA TRP A 185 -18.38 -11.70 -0.65
C TRP A 185 -18.95 -10.27 -0.75
N TYR A 186 -18.51 -9.37 0.12
CA TYR A 186 -18.93 -7.96 0.11
C TYR A 186 -18.52 -7.25 -1.19
N VAL A 187 -17.24 -7.33 -1.55
CA VAL A 187 -16.72 -6.70 -2.78
C VAL A 187 -17.33 -7.36 -4.02
N TRP A 188 -17.51 -8.68 -4.01
CA TRP A 188 -18.14 -9.42 -5.10
C TRP A 188 -19.60 -9.03 -5.30
N ARG A 189 -20.37 -8.84 -4.22
CA ARG A 189 -21.75 -8.35 -4.27
C ARG A 189 -21.81 -6.94 -4.86
N TYR A 190 -20.93 -6.05 -4.41
CA TYR A 190 -20.84 -4.68 -4.92
C TYR A 190 -20.49 -4.67 -6.42
N ALA A 191 -19.41 -5.35 -6.81
CA ALA A 191 -18.98 -5.43 -8.20
C ALA A 191 -20.06 -6.00 -9.12
N ARG A 192 -20.83 -7.00 -8.66
CA ARG A 192 -21.99 -7.52 -9.40
C ARG A 192 -23.08 -6.49 -9.59
N LYS A 193 -23.34 -5.65 -8.58
CA LYS A 193 -24.34 -4.59 -8.66
C LYS A 193 -23.91 -3.56 -9.72
N VAL A 194 -22.67 -3.07 -9.64
CA VAL A 194 -22.11 -2.08 -10.57
C VAL A 194 -22.01 -2.61 -11.99
N MET A 195 -21.63 -3.88 -12.19
CA MET A 195 -21.60 -4.48 -13.53
C MET A 195 -22.98 -4.60 -14.18
N ARG A 196 -24.04 -4.74 -13.40
CA ARG A 196 -25.42 -4.84 -13.93
C ARG A 196 -26.02 -3.47 -14.18
N ASP A 197 -25.62 -2.49 -13.39
CA ASP A 197 -26.10 -1.12 -13.45
C ASP A 197 -24.96 -0.17 -13.07
N PRO A 198 -24.31 0.47 -14.06
CA PRO A 198 -23.23 1.42 -13.81
C PRO A 198 -23.66 2.58 -12.90
N THR A 199 -24.95 2.94 -12.86
CA THR A 199 -25.48 4.02 -11.99
C THR A 199 -25.39 3.69 -10.50
N SER A 200 -25.26 2.40 -10.18
CA SER A 200 -25.13 1.91 -8.81
C SER A 200 -23.70 2.03 -8.26
N SER A 201 -22.74 2.50 -9.04
CA SER A 201 -21.40 2.83 -8.55
C SER A 201 -21.44 4.05 -7.63
N TYR A 202 -20.69 4.01 -6.53
CA TYR A 202 -20.49 5.18 -5.67
C TYR A 202 -19.72 6.32 -6.35
N VAL A 203 -19.08 6.04 -7.48
CA VAL A 203 -18.27 6.97 -8.29
C VAL A 203 -18.97 7.25 -9.63
N TYR A 204 -20.24 6.87 -9.76
CA TYR A 204 -21.01 7.11 -10.97
C TYR A 204 -21.17 8.61 -11.25
N GLY A 205 -20.88 9.02 -12.49
CA GLY A 205 -21.01 10.41 -12.95
C GLY A 205 -19.75 11.26 -12.77
N ASP A 206 -18.68 10.66 -12.23
CA ASP A 206 -17.36 11.27 -12.18
C ASP A 206 -16.59 10.91 -13.47
N GLU A 207 -16.24 11.92 -14.28
CA GLU A 207 -15.54 11.73 -15.56
C GLU A 207 -14.14 11.13 -15.39
N LEU A 208 -13.61 11.13 -14.16
CA LEU A 208 -12.29 10.61 -13.84
C LEU A 208 -12.11 9.13 -14.25
N ASP A 209 -13.13 8.27 -14.31
CA ASP A 209 -12.94 6.90 -14.83
C ASP A 209 -12.53 6.89 -16.31
N ALA A 210 -13.22 7.73 -17.11
CA ALA A 210 -12.91 7.91 -18.52
C ALA A 210 -11.61 8.71 -18.70
N GLU A 211 -11.37 9.70 -17.84
CA GLU A 211 -10.13 10.48 -17.81
C GLU A 211 -8.94 9.59 -17.45
N PHE A 212 -9.04 8.65 -16.51
CA PHE A 212 -7.97 7.69 -16.20
C PHE A 212 -7.67 6.75 -17.38
N LEU A 213 -8.70 6.29 -18.08
CA LEU A 213 -8.54 5.48 -19.29
C LEU A 213 -7.97 6.30 -20.47
N ASN A 214 -8.28 7.60 -20.55
CA ASN A 214 -7.84 8.51 -21.61
C ASN A 214 -6.51 9.24 -21.30
N HIS A 215 -6.16 9.49 -20.05
CA HIS A 215 -4.88 10.07 -19.62
C HIS A 215 -3.71 9.11 -19.83
N GLU A 216 -3.96 7.79 -19.90
CA GLU A 216 -2.99 6.83 -20.44
C GLU A 216 -2.61 7.17 -21.91
N GLN A 217 -3.48 7.82 -22.68
CA GLN A 217 -3.15 8.31 -24.03
C GLN A 217 -2.36 9.62 -24.02
N PHE A 218 -2.60 10.53 -23.07
CA PHE A 218 -1.83 11.78 -22.93
C PHE A 218 -0.37 11.58 -22.47
N ARG A 219 -0.05 10.45 -21.84
CA ARG A 219 1.35 10.07 -21.56
C ARG A 219 2.08 9.48 -22.77
N LYS A 220 1.41 9.36 -23.92
CA LYS A 220 2.04 9.15 -25.24
C LYS A 220 2.33 10.47 -25.96
N THR A 221 2.09 11.64 -25.35
CA THR A 221 2.67 12.87 -25.87
C THR A 221 4.16 12.84 -25.60
N ASP A 222 4.90 12.89 -26.69
CA ASP A 222 6.32 12.62 -26.80
C ASP A 222 7.15 13.68 -26.05
N TRP A 223 7.75 13.28 -24.92
CA TRP A 223 8.72 14.12 -24.19
C TRP A 223 9.94 14.46 -25.07
N SER A 224 10.16 13.79 -26.22
CA SER A 224 11.22 14.16 -27.15
C SER A 224 10.95 15.48 -27.89
N THR A 225 9.69 15.88 -28.01
CA THR A 225 9.32 17.12 -28.72
C THR A 225 9.36 18.36 -27.82
N ASP A 226 9.19 18.22 -26.50
CA ASP A 226 9.13 19.35 -25.57
C ASP A 226 10.53 19.84 -25.10
N PHE A 227 11.55 18.98 -25.12
CA PHE A 227 12.94 19.40 -24.86
C PHE A 227 13.64 20.00 -26.09
N SER A 228 13.02 19.95 -27.28
CA SER A 228 13.58 20.55 -28.49
C SER A 228 13.45 22.07 -28.55
N GLY A 229 12.59 22.68 -27.72
CA GLY A 229 12.44 24.13 -27.59
C GLY A 229 13.32 24.77 -26.51
N VAL A 230 14.04 23.97 -25.71
CA VAL A 230 14.83 24.47 -24.56
C VAL A 230 16.30 24.73 -24.91
N TRP A 231 16.77 24.20 -26.04
CA TRP A 231 18.11 24.50 -26.55
C TRP A 231 18.02 25.53 -27.67
N ILE A 232 18.42 26.76 -27.36
CA ILE A 232 18.77 27.76 -28.38
C ILE A 232 19.77 27.06 -29.33
N ARG A 233 19.37 26.88 -30.59
CA ARG A 233 20.29 26.40 -31.63
C ARG A 233 21.46 27.37 -31.67
N SER A 234 22.69 26.86 -31.62
CA SER A 234 23.90 27.67 -31.76
C SER A 234 24.06 28.32 -33.14
N ASP A 235 23.05 28.21 -33.99
CA ASP A 235 23.00 28.73 -35.35
C ASP A 235 22.32 30.11 -35.40
N ASP A 236 21.67 30.55 -34.30
CA ASP A 236 20.92 31.82 -34.23
C ASP A 236 21.76 32.99 -33.66
N VAL A 237 23.08 32.83 -33.50
CA VAL A 237 23.99 33.95 -33.26
C VAL A 237 24.37 34.59 -34.60
N GLY A 238 23.40 35.27 -35.21
CA GLY A 238 23.61 35.96 -36.48
C GLY A 238 22.43 36.82 -36.89
N ALA A 239 22.64 38.13 -36.83
CA ALA A 239 21.79 39.19 -37.39
C ALA A 239 20.49 39.55 -36.62
N SER A 240 20.64 40.61 -35.81
CA SER A 240 19.74 41.78 -35.77
C SER A 240 18.27 41.58 -36.18
N ASP A 241 17.36 41.42 -35.22
CA ASP A 241 16.23 42.35 -35.05
C ASP A 241 15.52 42.07 -33.72
N THR A 242 15.53 43.05 -32.80
CA THR A 242 14.85 42.94 -31.51
C THR A 242 13.50 43.65 -31.64
N ARG A 243 12.44 42.89 -31.94
CA ARG A 243 11.06 43.36 -31.72
C ARG A 243 10.25 42.28 -31.04
N VAL A 244 10.20 42.40 -29.72
CA VAL A 244 9.22 41.73 -28.86
C VAL A 244 7.87 42.42 -29.07
N VAL A 245 6.88 41.70 -29.59
CA VAL A 245 5.47 42.11 -29.57
C VAL A 245 4.66 40.96 -28.97
N PHE A 246 3.92 41.30 -27.90
CA PHE A 246 3.04 40.43 -27.12
C PHE A 246 1.77 40.04 -27.88
N TYR A 247 1.26 38.83 -27.63
CA TYR A 247 -0.12 38.58 -27.19
C TYR A 247 -0.14 37.33 -26.30
#